data_AF-A0A7K1BET0-F1
#
_entry.id   AF-A0A7K1BET0-F1
#
_cell.length_a   1.000
_cell.length_b   1.000
_cell.length_c   1.000
_cell.angle_alpha   90.00
_cell.angle_beta   90.00
_cell.angle_gamma   90.00
#
_symmetry.space_group_name_H-M   'P 1'
#
loop_
_entity.id
_entity.type
_entity.pdbx_description
1 polymer ?
#
loop_
_entity_poly.entity_id
_entity_poly.type
_entity_poly.pdbx_seq_one_letter_code
_entity_poly.pdbx_strand_id
1 'polypeptide(L)'
;MTLMLLDSASLWYRAYYGMPDTLSAPDGTPVNAIRGYIDMTARLISVYKPNRLVACLDGDWRPSWRVELFPDYKANRLEAEGDEEEEPETLTPQIPILLDLLDLFGIPVVGVDDFEADDVMATYAEIEKGPIRIVTGDRDLFQMVDDRRDIKVVYLAKGISQHDLVDKAYVENKYSIPGDRYALFAMFRGDPSDGLPGVKGIGEKG
;
A
#
# COMPACT_ATOMS: atom_id res chain seq x y z
N MET A 1 -0.30 12.65 -19.12
CA MET A 1 -0.04 11.20 -19.07
C MET A 1 -0.38 10.75 -17.67
N THR A 2 -1.14 9.68 -17.51
CA THR A 2 -1.57 9.16 -16.20
C THR A 2 -0.50 8.26 -15.60
N LEU A 3 -0.31 8.34 -14.29
CA LEU A 3 0.62 7.51 -13.53
C LEU A 3 -0.17 6.64 -12.54
N MET A 4 0.12 5.34 -12.54
CA MET A 4 -0.35 4.40 -11.53
C MET A 4 0.84 3.95 -10.69
N LEU A 5 0.67 4.02 -9.37
CA LEU A 5 1.65 3.61 -8.37
C LEU A 5 1.05 2.42 -7.64
N LEU A 6 1.75 1.29 -7.61
CA LEU A 6 1.31 0.07 -6.93
C LEU A 6 2.05 -0.07 -5.61
N ASP A 7 1.32 -0.12 -4.50
CA ASP A 7 1.83 -0.57 -3.22
C ASP A 7 2.01 -2.08 -3.27
N SER A 8 3.24 -2.54 -3.52
CA SER A 8 3.43 -3.94 -3.87
C SER A 8 3.17 -4.86 -2.69
N ALA A 9 3.61 -4.47 -1.48
CA ALA A 9 3.37 -5.18 -0.25
C ALA A 9 1.87 -5.35 0.01
N SER A 10 1.13 -4.24 0.01
CA SER A 10 -0.32 -4.29 0.20
C SER A 10 -1.03 -5.17 -0.83
N LEU A 11 -0.55 -5.20 -2.07
CA LEU A 11 -1.12 -6.02 -3.13
C LEU A 11 -0.80 -7.51 -2.99
N TRP A 12 0.44 -7.91 -2.69
CA TRP A 12 0.76 -9.35 -2.58
C TRP A 12 0.19 -9.95 -1.29
N TYR A 13 0.14 -9.23 -0.18
CA TYR A 13 -0.55 -9.71 1.04
C TYR A 13 -2.04 -9.87 0.78
N ARG A 14 -2.66 -8.93 0.07
CA ARG A 14 -4.06 -9.04 -0.34
C ARG A 14 -4.29 -10.23 -1.27
N ALA A 15 -3.39 -10.48 -2.21
CA ALA A 15 -3.46 -11.64 -3.08
C ALA A 15 -3.32 -12.94 -2.29
N TYR A 16 -2.35 -13.01 -1.40
CA TYR A 16 -2.07 -14.15 -0.54
C TYR A 16 -3.30 -14.56 0.29
N TYR A 17 -3.91 -13.62 1.03
CA TYR A 17 -5.09 -13.91 1.84
C TYR A 17 -6.40 -13.99 1.04
N GLY A 18 -6.44 -13.42 -0.16
CA GLY A 18 -7.63 -13.37 -1.01
C GLY A 18 -7.78 -14.55 -1.97
N MET A 19 -6.70 -15.28 -2.24
CA MET A 19 -6.65 -16.38 -3.22
C MET A 19 -6.37 -17.72 -2.51
N PRO A 20 -6.99 -18.83 -2.96
CA PRO A 20 -6.72 -20.15 -2.39
C PRO A 20 -5.24 -20.54 -2.53
N ASP A 21 -4.62 -21.01 -1.46
CA ASP A 21 -3.26 -21.56 -1.42
C ASP A 21 -3.09 -22.85 -2.24
N THR A 22 -4.20 -23.52 -2.57
CA THR A 22 -4.26 -24.65 -3.52
C THR A 22 -3.85 -24.28 -4.96
N LEU A 23 -3.70 -22.99 -5.26
CA LEU A 23 -3.10 -22.53 -6.51
C LEU A 23 -1.59 -22.70 -6.45
N SER A 24 -1.10 -23.81 -7.01
CA SER A 24 0.31 -24.18 -6.99
C SER A 24 0.94 -24.27 -8.38
N ALA A 25 2.26 -24.09 -8.40
CA ALA A 25 3.12 -24.42 -9.53
C ALA A 25 3.23 -25.95 -9.72
N PRO A 26 3.76 -26.44 -10.86
CA PRO A 26 3.88 -27.88 -11.13
C PRO A 26 4.71 -28.67 -10.10
N ASP A 27 5.60 -28.00 -9.38
CA ASP A 27 6.42 -28.56 -8.30
C ASP A 27 5.71 -28.60 -6.93
N GLY A 28 4.49 -28.07 -6.86
CA GLY A 28 3.67 -27.99 -5.65
C GLY A 28 3.81 -26.68 -4.87
N THR A 29 4.71 -25.78 -5.26
CA THR A 29 4.90 -24.49 -4.57
C THR A 29 3.66 -23.61 -4.72
N PRO A 30 3.09 -23.06 -3.63
CA PRO A 30 1.99 -22.10 -3.73
C PRO A 30 2.38 -20.86 -4.54
N VAL A 31 1.48 -20.40 -5.41
CA VAL A 31 1.65 -19.21 -6.28
C VAL A 31 0.43 -18.28 -6.23
N ASN A 32 -0.38 -18.40 -5.18
CA ASN A 32 -1.62 -17.66 -4.98
C ASN A 32 -1.40 -16.14 -4.89
N ALA A 33 -0.32 -15.70 -4.23
CA ALA A 33 0.04 -14.29 -4.13
C ALA A 33 0.48 -13.74 -5.50
N ILE A 34 1.33 -14.48 -6.22
CA ILE A 34 1.80 -14.10 -7.56
C ILE A 34 0.61 -13.94 -8.51
N ARG A 35 -0.25 -14.95 -8.58
CA ARG A 35 -1.41 -14.94 -9.46
C ARG A 35 -2.36 -13.79 -9.13
N GLY A 36 -2.69 -13.63 -7.85
CA GLY A 36 -3.58 -12.56 -7.42
C GLY A 36 -3.01 -11.16 -7.70
N TYR A 37 -1.71 -10.94 -7.47
CA TYR A 37 -1.05 -9.66 -7.76
C TYR A 37 -1.15 -9.31 -9.25
N ILE A 38 -0.79 -10.25 -10.13
CA ILE A 38 -0.81 -10.04 -11.58
C ILE A 38 -2.24 -9.83 -12.09
N ASP A 39 -3.20 -10.64 -11.62
CA ASP A 39 -4.62 -10.51 -12.00
C ASP A 39 -5.19 -9.14 -11.56
N MET A 40 -4.88 -8.70 -10.33
CA MET A 40 -5.30 -7.38 -9.84
C MET A 40 -4.68 -6.25 -10.66
N THR A 41 -3.37 -6.33 -10.92
CA THR A 41 -2.65 -5.33 -11.71
C THR A 41 -3.19 -5.22 -13.13
N ALA A 42 -3.39 -6.35 -13.81
CA ALA A 42 -3.96 -6.39 -15.17
C ALA A 42 -5.37 -5.80 -15.23
N ARG A 43 -6.19 -6.08 -14.21
CA ARG A 43 -7.53 -5.49 -14.09
C ARG A 43 -7.48 -3.98 -13.91
N LEU A 44 -6.61 -3.48 -13.03
CA LEU A 44 -6.46 -2.05 -12.78
C LEU A 44 -5.94 -1.31 -14.01
N ILE A 45 -4.98 -1.89 -14.74
CA ILE A 45 -4.53 -1.37 -16.03
C ILE A 45 -5.70 -1.27 -17.02
N SER A 46 -6.56 -2.28 -17.08
CA SER A 46 -7.72 -2.29 -17.97
C SER A 46 -8.76 -1.22 -17.63
N VAL A 47 -8.98 -0.98 -16.33
CA VAL A 47 -9.95 0.00 -15.81
C VAL A 47 -9.43 1.43 -15.97
N TYR A 48 -8.21 1.70 -15.50
CA TYR A 48 -7.66 3.05 -15.39
C TYR A 48 -6.81 3.48 -16.59
N LYS A 49 -6.38 2.53 -17.43
CA LYS A 49 -5.59 2.75 -18.64
C LYS A 49 -4.40 3.70 -18.40
N PRO A 50 -3.53 3.41 -17.41
CA PRO A 50 -2.39 4.26 -17.11
C PRO A 50 -1.42 4.34 -18.28
N ASN A 51 -0.77 5.49 -18.48
CA ASN A 51 0.33 5.61 -19.43
C ASN A 51 1.66 5.17 -18.84
N ARG A 52 1.80 5.28 -17.51
CA ARG A 52 2.98 4.91 -16.73
C ARG A 52 2.55 4.11 -15.52
N LEU A 53 3.34 3.11 -15.17
CA LEU A 53 3.13 2.22 -14.03
C LEU A 53 4.45 2.09 -13.28
N VAL A 54 4.40 2.10 -11.95
CA VAL A 54 5.54 1.80 -11.07
C VAL A 54 5.05 0.90 -9.95
N ALA A 55 5.78 -0.18 -9.69
CA ALA A 55 5.63 -1.00 -8.50
C ALA A 55 6.55 -0.45 -7.41
N CYS A 56 5.97 -0.01 -6.30
CA CYS A 56 6.70 0.54 -5.16
C CYS A 56 6.95 -0.57 -4.14
N LEU A 57 8.18 -0.60 -3.61
CA LEU A 57 8.63 -1.51 -2.55
C LEU A 57 9.05 -0.71 -1.33
N ASP A 58 8.91 -1.33 -0.17
CA ASP A 58 9.62 -0.93 1.03
C ASP A 58 11.12 -1.21 0.82
N GLY A 59 11.94 -0.16 0.88
CA GLY A 59 13.38 -0.35 1.07
C GLY A 59 13.71 -0.62 2.54
N ASP A 60 12.86 -0.14 3.44
CA ASP A 60 12.72 -0.60 4.81
C ASP A 60 11.25 -0.44 5.23
N TRP A 61 10.60 -1.53 5.64
CA TRP A 61 9.19 -1.55 6.05
C TRP A 61 8.97 -0.84 7.40
N ARG A 62 10.06 -0.69 8.18
CA ARG A 62 10.11 -0.05 9.49
C ARG A 62 11.37 0.83 9.62
N PRO A 63 11.43 1.96 8.90
CA PRO A 63 12.62 2.80 8.84
C PRO A 63 13.15 3.24 10.20
N SER A 64 14.47 3.26 10.32
CA SER A 64 15.17 3.60 11.55
C SER A 64 14.77 4.97 12.09
N TRP A 65 14.63 5.97 11.20
CA TRP A 65 14.25 7.33 11.57
C TRP A 65 12.81 7.44 12.12
N ARG A 66 11.88 6.58 11.71
CA ARG A 66 10.53 6.53 12.30
C ARG A 66 10.58 5.92 13.70
N VAL A 67 11.37 4.86 13.89
CA VAL A 67 11.57 4.20 15.18
C VAL A 67 12.30 5.12 16.18
N GLU A 68 13.27 5.91 15.73
CA GLU A 68 13.93 6.92 16.57
C GLU A 68 12.94 7.98 17.08
N LEU A 69 11.97 8.38 16.27
CA LEU A 69 10.91 9.33 16.66
C LEU A 69 9.87 8.68 17.58
N PHE A 70 9.50 7.44 17.31
CA PHE A 70 8.51 6.69 18.08
C PHE A 70 8.87 5.20 18.14
N PRO A 71 9.52 4.73 19.23
CA PRO A 71 10.06 3.37 19.32
C PRO A 71 9.05 2.25 19.11
N ASP A 72 7.78 2.46 19.45
CA ASP A 72 6.72 1.46 19.30
C ASP A 72 6.11 1.42 17.88
N TYR A 73 6.57 2.29 16.96
CA TYR A 73 6.09 2.32 15.58
C TYR A 73 6.27 0.93 14.94
N LYS A 74 5.17 0.35 14.45
CA LYS A 74 5.07 -1.00 13.87
C LYS A 74 5.68 -2.14 14.71
N ALA A 75 5.98 -1.91 15.99
CA ALA A 75 6.59 -2.93 16.85
C ALA A 75 5.69 -4.16 17.05
N ASN A 76 4.39 -4.01 16.84
CA ASN A 76 3.40 -5.08 16.88
C ASN A 76 3.42 -6.01 15.66
N ARG A 77 4.30 -5.78 14.67
CA ARG A 77 4.47 -6.61 13.47
C ARG A 77 5.82 -7.34 13.44
N LEU A 78 6.66 -7.11 14.45
CA LEU A 78 7.96 -7.78 14.56
C LEU A 78 7.75 -9.26 14.86
N GLU A 79 8.60 -10.10 14.29
CA GLU A 79 8.69 -11.50 14.68
C GLU A 79 9.01 -11.65 16.18
N ALA A 80 8.64 -12.80 16.75
CA ALA A 80 8.91 -13.08 18.16
C ALA A 80 10.42 -13.09 18.50
N GLU A 81 11.27 -13.34 17.50
CA GLU A 81 12.73 -13.44 17.64
C GLU A 81 13.46 -12.62 16.56
N GLY A 82 13.33 -11.30 16.56
CA GLY A 82 14.14 -10.45 15.68
C GLY A 82 13.57 -9.06 15.44
N ASP A 83 14.20 -8.36 14.49
CA ASP A 83 13.72 -7.07 13.98
C ASP A 83 13.07 -7.21 12.57
N GLU A 84 12.78 -8.45 12.14
CA GLU A 84 12.14 -8.76 10.86
C GLU A 84 10.60 -8.68 10.96
N GLU A 85 9.92 -8.40 9.84
CA GLU A 85 8.45 -8.40 9.77
C GLU A 85 7.93 -9.83 9.80
N GLU A 86 6.88 -10.10 10.58
CA GLU A 86 6.21 -11.40 10.59
C GLU A 86 5.56 -11.68 9.21
N GLU A 87 6.21 -12.53 8.40
CA GLU A 87 5.74 -12.90 7.08
C GLU A 87 5.34 -14.39 7.00
N PRO A 88 4.20 -14.75 6.37
CA PRO A 88 3.83 -16.15 6.20
C PRO A 88 4.88 -16.95 5.42
N GLU A 89 5.31 -18.11 5.94
CA GLU A 89 6.35 -18.95 5.33
C GLU A 89 6.09 -19.32 3.85
N THR A 90 4.83 -19.39 3.43
CA THR A 90 4.45 -19.72 2.05
C THR A 90 4.31 -18.50 1.14
N LEU A 91 4.38 -17.28 1.69
CA LEU A 91 4.40 -16.02 0.94
C LEU A 91 5.84 -15.66 0.56
N THR A 92 6.80 -15.73 1.49
CA THR A 92 8.19 -15.31 1.26
C THR A 92 8.81 -15.89 -0.02
N PRO A 93 8.64 -17.19 -0.37
CA PRO A 93 9.18 -17.75 -1.60
C PRO A 93 8.54 -17.19 -2.89
N GLN A 94 7.33 -16.62 -2.80
CA GLN A 94 6.59 -16.08 -3.94
C GLN A 94 7.07 -14.68 -4.34
N ILE A 95 7.60 -13.89 -3.40
CA ILE A 95 7.97 -12.49 -3.64
C ILE A 95 9.11 -12.37 -4.67
N PRO A 96 10.26 -13.07 -4.54
CA PRO A 96 11.33 -12.98 -5.54
C PRO A 96 10.86 -13.36 -6.96
N ILE A 97 10.02 -14.39 -7.07
CA ILE A 97 9.45 -14.83 -8.36
C ILE A 97 8.55 -13.72 -8.94
N LEU A 98 7.74 -13.06 -8.11
CA LEU A 98 6.92 -11.94 -8.54
C LEU A 98 7.80 -10.78 -9.04
N LEU A 99 8.87 -10.43 -8.33
CA LEU A 99 9.78 -9.35 -8.74
C LEU A 99 10.47 -9.67 -10.07
N ASP A 100 10.92 -10.91 -10.27
CA ASP A 100 11.47 -11.38 -11.56
C ASP A 100 10.45 -11.23 -12.69
N LEU A 101 9.17 -11.56 -12.44
CA LEU A 101 8.11 -11.38 -13.43
C LEU A 101 7.86 -9.90 -13.76
N LEU A 102 7.90 -9.00 -12.77
CA LEU A 102 7.74 -7.56 -13.00
C LEU A 102 8.88 -7.01 -13.86
N ASP A 103 10.12 -7.44 -13.59
CA ASP A 103 11.28 -7.08 -14.42
C ASP A 103 11.13 -7.60 -15.87
N LEU A 104 10.71 -8.86 -16.05
CA LEU A 104 10.45 -9.44 -17.37
C LEU A 104 9.34 -8.72 -18.13
N PHE A 105 8.31 -8.20 -17.44
CA PHE A 105 7.28 -7.35 -18.06
C PHE A 105 7.77 -5.92 -18.36
N GLY A 106 8.96 -5.54 -17.89
CA GLY A 106 9.47 -4.19 -17.97
C GLY A 106 8.72 -3.20 -17.10
N ILE A 107 8.11 -3.67 -16.00
CA ILE A 107 7.45 -2.82 -15.00
C ILE A 107 8.53 -2.32 -14.04
N PRO A 108 8.78 -1.00 -13.95
CA PRO A 108 9.74 -0.46 -13.01
C PRO A 108 9.35 -0.80 -11.58
N VAL A 109 10.29 -1.39 -10.85
CA VAL A 109 10.20 -1.65 -9.41
C VAL A 109 11.11 -0.66 -8.69
N VAL A 110 10.56 0.08 -7.72
CA VAL A 110 11.26 1.16 -7.03
C VAL A 110 11.09 1.01 -5.53
N GLY A 111 12.20 0.81 -4.84
CA GLY A 111 12.34 0.98 -3.39
C GLY A 111 13.52 1.91 -3.11
N VAL A 112 13.52 2.52 -1.92
CA VAL A 112 14.61 3.41 -1.47
C VAL A 112 15.01 2.97 -0.07
N ASP A 113 16.31 2.70 0.13
CA ASP A 113 16.85 2.26 1.41
C ASP A 113 16.38 3.16 2.57
N ASP A 114 15.93 2.54 3.67
CA ASP A 114 15.44 3.24 4.88
C ASP A 114 14.18 4.10 4.63
N PHE A 115 13.38 3.75 3.61
CA PHE A 115 12.06 4.34 3.35
C PHE A 115 11.02 3.27 2.97
N GLU A 116 9.76 3.57 3.29
CA GLU A 116 8.63 2.70 2.99
C GLU A 116 8.13 2.90 1.55
N ALA A 117 7.36 1.94 1.05
CA ALA A 117 6.65 2.07 -0.23
C ALA A 117 5.75 3.33 -0.23
N ASP A 118 5.17 3.66 0.92
CA ASP A 118 4.36 4.85 1.17
C ASP A 118 5.12 6.14 0.86
N ASP A 119 6.38 6.22 1.28
CA ASP A 119 7.25 7.38 1.03
C ASP A 119 7.59 7.51 -0.45
N VAL A 120 7.87 6.38 -1.12
CA VAL A 120 8.13 6.34 -2.56
C VAL A 120 6.89 6.82 -3.33
N MET A 121 5.71 6.32 -2.99
CA MET A 121 4.46 6.70 -3.64
C MET A 121 4.10 8.17 -3.39
N ALA A 122 4.22 8.64 -2.14
CA ALA A 122 4.00 10.03 -1.79
C ALA A 122 4.96 10.96 -2.54
N THR A 123 6.23 10.58 -2.66
CA THR A 123 7.25 11.33 -3.41
C THR A 123 6.90 11.43 -4.89
N TYR A 124 6.55 10.31 -5.54
CA TYR A 124 6.10 10.36 -6.94
C TYR A 124 4.84 11.20 -7.10
N ALA A 125 3.87 11.05 -6.19
CA ALA A 125 2.65 11.84 -6.23
C ALA A 125 2.92 13.34 -6.12
N GLU A 126 3.96 13.75 -5.39
CA GLU A 126 4.36 15.14 -5.23
C GLU A 126 5.16 15.70 -6.41
N ILE A 127 6.08 14.95 -7.00
CA ILE A 127 6.98 15.47 -8.05
C ILE A 127 6.45 15.29 -9.48
N GLU A 128 5.61 14.28 -9.70
CA GLU A 128 5.09 13.97 -11.03
C GLU A 128 3.83 14.76 -11.37
N LYS A 129 3.65 14.96 -12.69
CA LYS A 129 2.43 15.54 -13.23
C LYS A 129 1.48 14.40 -13.58
N GLY A 130 0.25 14.47 -13.06
CA GLY A 130 -0.76 13.45 -13.28
C GLY A 130 -2.15 14.01 -13.56
N PRO A 131 -3.06 13.12 -13.95
CA PRO A 131 -3.74 12.30 -12.94
C PRO A 131 -2.89 11.17 -12.38
N ILE A 132 -2.98 10.94 -11.07
CA ILE A 132 -2.24 9.89 -10.34
C ILE A 132 -3.23 8.96 -9.64
N ARG A 133 -2.97 7.65 -9.74
CA ARG A 133 -3.72 6.61 -9.05
C ARG A 133 -2.76 5.82 -8.16
N ILE A 134 -2.86 6.06 -6.86
CA ILE A 134 -2.12 5.31 -5.84
C ILE A 134 -2.95 4.09 -5.49
N VAL A 135 -2.46 2.89 -5.76
CA VAL A 135 -3.18 1.64 -5.53
C VAL A 135 -2.67 1.01 -4.25
N THR A 136 -3.50 0.98 -3.21
CA THR A 136 -3.12 0.44 -1.90
C THR A 136 -4.36 -0.04 -1.12
N GLY A 137 -4.14 -0.91 -0.14
CA GLY A 137 -5.06 -1.22 0.94
C GLY A 137 -4.85 -0.36 2.20
N ASP A 138 -3.81 0.47 2.23
CA ASP A 138 -3.49 1.37 3.32
C ASP A 138 -4.33 2.65 3.25
N ARG A 139 -4.78 3.12 4.40
CA ARG A 139 -5.51 4.38 4.50
C ARG A 139 -4.58 5.57 4.68
N ASP A 140 -3.31 5.38 5.03
CA ASP A 140 -2.38 6.47 5.27
C ASP A 140 -2.14 7.32 4.03
N LEU A 141 -2.15 6.69 2.85
CA LEU A 141 -2.06 7.41 1.59
C LEU A 141 -3.32 8.20 1.23
N PHE A 142 -4.40 8.14 2.01
CA PHE A 142 -5.52 9.09 1.86
C PHE A 142 -5.05 10.53 2.07
N GLN A 143 -3.95 10.75 2.80
CA GLN A 143 -3.35 12.07 2.92
C GLN A 143 -2.90 12.67 1.58
N MET A 144 -2.65 11.84 0.57
CA MET A 144 -2.17 12.26 -0.74
C MET A 144 -3.28 12.71 -1.70
N VAL A 145 -4.57 12.57 -1.34
CA VAL A 145 -5.66 12.93 -2.26
C VAL A 145 -5.68 14.43 -2.54
N ASP A 146 -5.66 14.77 -3.83
CA ASP A 146 -5.71 16.15 -4.29
C ASP A 146 -6.52 16.27 -5.59
N ASP A 147 -7.76 16.74 -5.46
CA ASP A 147 -8.68 16.94 -6.57
C ASP A 147 -8.14 17.92 -7.63
N ARG A 148 -7.33 18.91 -7.24
CA ARG A 148 -6.77 19.89 -8.18
C ARG A 148 -5.70 19.28 -9.08
N ARG A 149 -4.94 18.32 -8.54
CA ARG A 149 -3.89 17.58 -9.24
C ARG A 149 -4.40 16.24 -9.79
N ASP A 150 -5.67 15.92 -9.57
CA ASP A 150 -6.30 14.62 -9.83
C ASP A 150 -5.46 13.45 -9.28
N ILE A 151 -5.07 13.56 -8.01
CA ILE A 151 -4.44 12.47 -7.24
C ILE A 151 -5.55 11.77 -6.45
N LYS A 152 -5.73 10.48 -6.72
CA LYS A 152 -6.73 9.65 -6.05
C LYS A 152 -6.13 8.33 -5.58
N VAL A 153 -6.66 7.80 -4.48
CA VAL A 153 -6.28 6.48 -3.97
C VAL A 153 -7.30 5.45 -4.44
N VAL A 154 -6.81 4.42 -5.14
CA VAL A 154 -7.56 3.22 -5.49
C VAL A 154 -7.51 2.29 -4.28
N TYR A 155 -8.48 2.42 -3.39
CA TYR A 155 -8.49 1.79 -2.08
C TYR A 155 -9.09 0.38 -2.14
N LEU A 156 -8.25 -0.63 -1.90
CA LEU A 156 -8.57 -2.03 -2.17
C LEU A 156 -9.24 -2.79 -1.01
N ALA A 157 -9.70 -2.14 0.06
CA ALA A 157 -10.23 -2.83 1.24
C ALA A 157 -11.41 -3.77 0.97
N LYS A 158 -12.26 -3.44 -0.01
CA LYS A 158 -13.42 -4.28 -0.44
C LYS A 158 -13.06 -5.26 -1.57
N GLY A 159 -11.77 -5.45 -1.82
CA GLY A 159 -11.25 -6.21 -2.95
C GLY A 159 -11.28 -5.44 -4.27
N ILE A 160 -10.61 -5.99 -5.27
CA ILE A 160 -10.36 -5.32 -6.55
C ILE A 160 -11.63 -5.01 -7.36
N SER A 161 -12.70 -5.78 -7.19
CA SER A 161 -13.93 -5.60 -7.97
C SER A 161 -14.82 -4.45 -7.48
N GLN A 162 -14.72 -4.11 -6.20
CA GLN A 162 -15.56 -3.12 -5.52
C GLN A 162 -14.69 -2.09 -4.78
N HIS A 163 -13.48 -1.85 -5.29
CA HIS A 163 -12.56 -0.91 -4.69
C HIS A 163 -13.16 0.50 -4.71
N ASP A 164 -12.88 1.27 -3.65
CA ASP A 164 -13.27 2.66 -3.60
C ASP A 164 -12.24 3.51 -4.35
N LEU A 165 -12.69 4.56 -5.04
CA LEU A 165 -11.81 5.59 -5.58
C LEU A 165 -11.89 6.81 -4.66
N VAL A 166 -10.86 6.96 -3.83
CA VAL A 166 -10.82 7.93 -2.74
C VAL A 166 -10.31 9.26 -3.24
N ASP A 167 -11.13 10.29 -3.02
CA ASP A 167 -10.82 11.71 -3.21
C ASP A 167 -11.23 12.49 -1.95
N LYS A 168 -11.13 13.83 -1.97
CA LYS A 168 -11.45 14.64 -0.79
C LYS A 168 -12.90 14.48 -0.34
N ALA A 169 -13.84 14.34 -1.27
CA ALA A 169 -15.24 14.13 -0.96
C ALA A 169 -15.48 12.77 -0.29
N TYR A 170 -14.77 11.72 -0.72
CA TYR A 170 -14.82 10.43 -0.01
C TYR A 170 -14.32 10.57 1.43
N VAL A 171 -13.18 11.23 1.65
CA VAL A 171 -12.61 11.45 2.98
C VAL A 171 -13.59 12.21 3.87
N GLU A 172 -14.17 13.29 3.35
CA GLU A 172 -15.13 14.12 4.07
C GLU A 172 -16.38 13.34 4.48
N ASN A 173 -16.99 12.63 3.54
CA ASN A 173 -18.20 11.86 3.82
C ASN A 173 -17.93 10.68 4.78
N LYS A 174 -16.78 10.02 4.66
CA LYS A 174 -16.47 8.83 5.46
C LYS A 174 -16.09 9.17 6.89
N TYR A 175 -15.27 10.20 7.09
CA TYR A 175 -14.70 10.54 8.39
C TYR A 175 -15.32 11.79 9.02
N SER A 176 -16.22 12.49 8.32
CA SER A 176 -16.85 13.73 8.80
C SER A 176 -15.84 14.83 9.17
N ILE A 177 -14.76 14.93 8.39
CA ILE A 177 -13.69 15.93 8.51
C ILE A 177 -13.52 16.69 7.19
N PRO A 178 -12.89 17.88 7.15
CA PRO A 178 -12.48 18.46 5.87
C PRO A 178 -11.57 17.48 5.10
N GLY A 179 -11.84 17.28 3.80
CA GLY A 179 -11.17 16.25 3.00
C GLY A 179 -9.65 16.39 2.88
N ASP A 180 -9.09 17.56 3.19
CA ASP A 180 -7.65 17.86 3.23
C ASP A 180 -7.01 17.66 4.62
N ARG A 181 -7.74 17.09 5.59
CA ARG A 181 -7.29 16.92 6.99
C ARG A 181 -7.05 15.47 7.41
N TYR A 182 -7.01 14.53 6.48
CA TYR A 182 -6.88 13.11 6.84
C TYR A 182 -5.63 12.78 7.67
N ALA A 183 -4.44 13.27 7.28
CA ALA A 183 -3.22 13.03 8.05
C ALA A 183 -3.30 13.56 9.49
N LEU A 184 -3.84 14.77 9.65
CA LEU A 184 -4.06 15.36 10.98
C LEU A 184 -5.04 14.53 11.80
N PHE A 185 -6.14 14.11 11.18
CA PHE A 185 -7.13 13.24 11.81
C PHE A 185 -6.53 11.89 12.25
N ALA A 186 -5.73 11.23 11.40
CA ALA A 186 -5.06 9.98 11.71
C ALA A 186 -4.08 10.14 12.89
N MET A 187 -3.27 11.21 12.88
CA MET A 187 -2.33 11.51 13.97
C MET A 187 -3.03 11.69 15.32
N PHE A 188 -4.20 12.33 15.34
CA PHE A 188 -4.96 12.52 16.59
C PHE A 188 -5.67 11.25 17.05
N ARG A 189 -6.36 10.53 16.14
CA ARG A 189 -7.10 9.31 16.50
C ARG A 189 -6.17 8.13 16.83
N GLY A 190 -4.93 8.17 16.36
CA GLY A 190 -3.97 7.07 16.39
C GLY A 190 -4.14 6.11 15.21
N ASP A 191 -3.16 5.26 14.99
CA ASP A 191 -3.26 4.14 14.06
C ASP A 191 -2.81 2.82 14.70
N PRO A 192 -3.76 1.97 15.13
CA PRO A 192 -3.43 0.70 15.78
C PRO A 192 -2.65 -0.28 14.91
N SER A 193 -2.79 -0.26 13.57
CA SER A 193 -2.02 -1.19 12.72
C SER A 193 -0.52 -0.87 12.72
N ASP A 194 -0.18 0.40 12.99
CA ASP A 194 1.20 0.90 13.09
C ASP A 194 1.65 1.12 14.53
N GLY A 195 0.86 0.66 15.51
CA GLY A 195 1.19 0.84 16.93
C GLY A 195 1.12 2.30 17.41
N LEU A 196 0.52 3.21 16.64
CA LEU A 196 0.41 4.62 16.98
C LEU A 196 -0.81 4.87 17.88
N PRO A 197 -0.64 5.27 19.15
CA PRO A 197 -1.76 5.38 20.10
C PRO A 197 -2.62 6.63 19.90
N GLY A 198 -2.16 7.61 19.13
CA GLY A 198 -2.81 8.90 18.98
C GLY A 198 -2.75 9.77 20.24
N VAL A 199 -3.59 10.81 20.27
CA VAL A 199 -3.67 11.74 21.40
C VAL A 199 -4.68 11.21 22.42
N LYS A 200 -4.20 10.98 23.64
CA LYS A 200 -5.03 10.47 24.74
C LYS A 200 -6.29 11.32 24.94
N GLY A 201 -7.45 10.68 24.84
CA GLY A 201 -8.76 11.31 25.05
C GLY A 201 -9.39 11.91 23.80
N ILE A 202 -8.71 11.87 22.64
CA ILE A 202 -9.23 12.33 21.35
C ILE A 202 -9.30 11.12 20.41
N GLY A 203 -10.52 10.61 20.21
CA GLY A 203 -10.78 9.54 19.24
C GLY A 203 -11.28 10.10 17.90
N GLU A 204 -11.78 9.23 17.02
CA GLU A 204 -12.32 9.59 15.71
C GLU A 204 -13.46 10.65 15.75
N LYS A 205 -14.16 10.79 16.89
CA LYS A 205 -15.25 11.76 17.07
C LYS A 205 -14.91 12.92 18.03
N GLY A 206 -13.70 12.90 18.60
CA GLY A 206 -13.27 13.77 19.70
C GLY A 206 -12.61 15.06 19.25
#